data_AF-A0A1R0Y804-F1
#
_entry.id   AF-A0A1R0Y804-F1
#
_cell.length_a   1.000
_cell.length_b   1.000
_cell.length_c   1.000
_cell.angle_alpha   90.00
_cell.angle_beta   90.00
_cell.angle_gamma   90.00
#
_symmetry.space_group_name_H-M   'P 1'
#
loop_
_entity.id
_entity.type
_entity.pdbx_description
1 polymer ?
#
loop_
_entity_poly.entity_id
_entity_poly.type
_entity_poly.pdbx_seq_one_letter_code
_entity_poly.pdbx_strand_id
1 'polypeptide(L)'
;MAEKKREAIYPNATANVFTVYEDNGDVWDFPHDYRETVAGTLKLMSSIFRINGPQAIMEQHYQYGESTLVQKIILSEDSDRIEFQTVADWNESDKMLRVSFPVNIASEHFTSDIQFGRIEQPATRNSMIEFAKDEVAAHHYIDLSQPDYGVALLNDSKYGHSVRGHVMDLNLLRSPASPDPVADRAVHRFTYALYPHAGDSVPAAVYRKGYELNISLTLAQGGSGAEIRREPIQLYSVLIISQQPLLPLMTKRRFSL
;
A
#
# COMPACT_ATOMS: atom_id res chain seq x y z
N MET A 1 3.49 -1.50 24.49
CA MET A 1 2.02 -1.49 24.36
C MET A 1 1.59 -2.94 24.18
N ALA A 2 0.58 -3.40 24.91
CA ALA A 2 0.13 -4.79 24.78
C ALA A 2 -0.39 -5.00 23.35
N GLU A 3 0.30 -5.85 22.61
CA GLU A 3 -0.10 -6.36 21.30
C GLU A 3 -1.49 -6.99 21.50
N LYS A 4 -2.55 -6.31 21.03
CA LYS A 4 -3.89 -6.88 21.09
C LYS A 4 -3.85 -8.13 20.21
N LYS A 5 -4.02 -9.31 20.81
CA LYS A 5 -4.18 -10.60 20.09
C LYS A 5 -5.51 -10.60 19.31
N ARG A 6 -5.60 -9.74 18.29
CA ARG A 6 -6.76 -9.59 17.41
C ARG A 6 -6.32 -9.98 16.01
N GLU A 7 -7.11 -10.86 15.40
CA GLU A 7 -6.93 -11.23 14.00
C GLU A 7 -7.32 -10.04 13.12
N ALA A 8 -6.41 -9.66 12.21
CA ALA A 8 -6.58 -8.51 11.33
C ALA A 8 -7.44 -8.87 10.11
N ILE A 9 -7.44 -10.13 9.68
CA ILE A 9 -8.17 -10.61 8.51
C ILE A 9 -9.56 -11.10 8.92
N TYR A 10 -10.55 -10.87 8.08
CA TYR A 10 -11.92 -11.29 8.35
C TYR A 10 -11.99 -12.82 8.52
N PRO A 11 -12.79 -13.35 9.47
CA PRO A 11 -12.85 -14.80 9.71
C PRO A 11 -13.14 -15.61 8.44
N ASN A 12 -12.34 -16.65 8.20
CA ASN A 12 -12.40 -17.52 7.00
C ASN A 12 -12.14 -16.83 5.66
N ALA A 13 -11.70 -15.56 5.66
CA ALA A 13 -11.32 -14.87 4.44
C ALA A 13 -9.83 -15.08 4.12
N THR A 14 -9.48 -14.87 2.86
CA THR A 14 -8.09 -14.83 2.39
C THR A 14 -7.73 -13.39 2.06
N ALA A 15 -6.55 -12.96 2.49
CA ALA A 15 -6.01 -11.64 2.20
C ALA A 15 -4.97 -11.71 1.08
N ASN A 16 -4.59 -10.56 0.52
CA ASN A 16 -3.66 -10.47 -0.60
C ASN A 16 -4.13 -11.29 -1.81
N VAL A 17 -5.42 -11.19 -2.14
CA VAL A 17 -6.04 -11.92 -3.25
C VAL A 17 -5.94 -11.06 -4.50
N PHE A 18 -5.22 -11.55 -5.51
CA PHE A 18 -5.16 -10.90 -6.81
C PHE A 18 -6.33 -11.30 -7.69
N THR A 19 -7.02 -10.30 -8.23
CA THR A 19 -8.13 -10.49 -9.16
C THR A 19 -7.89 -9.66 -10.40
N VAL A 20 -8.12 -10.27 -11.56
CA VAL A 20 -8.07 -9.62 -12.86
C VAL A 20 -9.49 -9.40 -13.34
N TYR A 21 -9.79 -8.16 -13.72
CA TYR A 21 -11.07 -7.75 -14.29
C TYR A 21 -10.89 -7.36 -15.75
N GLU A 22 -11.95 -7.53 -16.54
CA GLU A 22 -12.03 -6.92 -17.86
C GLU A 22 -12.08 -5.39 -17.71
N ASP A 23 -11.29 -4.70 -18.54
CA ASP A 23 -11.24 -3.24 -18.61
C ASP A 23 -11.34 -2.81 -20.06
N ASN A 24 -12.58 -2.79 -20.57
CA ASN A 24 -12.90 -2.33 -21.92
C ASN A 24 -13.02 -0.80 -22.01
N GLY A 25 -12.48 -0.08 -21.01
CA GLY A 25 -12.45 1.37 -20.97
C GLY A 25 -11.29 1.95 -21.79
N ASP A 26 -11.02 3.24 -21.57
CA ASP A 26 -9.85 3.92 -22.11
C ASP A 26 -8.91 4.36 -20.98
N VAL A 27 -7.86 5.12 -21.31
CA VAL A 27 -6.92 5.65 -20.32
C VAL A 27 -7.54 6.60 -19.29
N TRP A 28 -8.72 7.18 -19.56
CA TRP A 28 -9.40 8.13 -18.68
C TRP A 28 -10.44 7.44 -17.79
N ASP A 29 -11.24 6.54 -18.37
CA ASP A 29 -12.37 5.92 -17.71
C ASP A 29 -12.33 4.39 -17.81
N PHE A 30 -12.99 3.73 -16.85
CA PHE A 30 -13.27 2.30 -16.87
C PHE A 30 -14.77 2.04 -16.64
N PRO A 31 -15.31 0.90 -17.10
CA PRO A 31 -16.72 0.56 -16.90
C PRO A 31 -17.10 0.54 -15.42
N HIS A 32 -18.22 1.16 -15.03
CA HIS A 32 -18.61 1.24 -13.62
C HIS A 32 -18.92 -0.12 -12.98
N ASP A 33 -19.31 -1.08 -13.82
CA ASP A 33 -19.65 -2.46 -13.51
C ASP A 33 -18.47 -3.43 -13.69
N TYR A 34 -17.22 -2.95 -13.85
CA TYR A 34 -16.05 -3.81 -14.11
C TYR A 34 -15.86 -4.95 -13.09
N ARG A 35 -16.39 -4.80 -11.86
CA ARG A 35 -16.33 -5.86 -10.83
C ARG A 35 -17.26 -7.04 -11.09
N GLU A 36 -18.25 -6.88 -11.96
CA GLU A 36 -19.11 -7.96 -12.44
C GLU A 36 -18.43 -8.74 -13.58
N THR A 37 -17.40 -8.16 -14.20
CA THR A 37 -16.63 -8.75 -15.30
C THR A 37 -15.27 -9.27 -14.83
N VAL A 38 -15.29 -10.29 -13.98
CA VAL A 38 -14.06 -10.97 -13.53
C VAL A 38 -13.46 -11.79 -14.68
N ALA A 39 -12.27 -11.42 -15.12
CA ALA A 39 -11.52 -12.11 -16.17
C ALA A 39 -10.77 -13.33 -15.61
N GLY A 40 -10.39 -13.31 -14.33
CA GLY A 40 -9.80 -14.45 -13.65
C GLY A 40 -8.97 -14.06 -12.43
N THR A 41 -8.16 -15.00 -11.96
CA THR A 41 -7.21 -14.80 -10.86
C THR A 41 -5.82 -15.29 -11.27
N LEU A 42 -4.80 -14.75 -10.63
CA LEU A 42 -3.42 -15.17 -10.84
C LEU A 42 -3.19 -16.58 -10.28
N LYS A 43 -2.70 -17.48 -11.11
CA LYS A 43 -2.40 -18.87 -10.71
C LYS A 43 -1.05 -18.90 -10.00
N LEU A 44 -1.03 -19.37 -8.76
CA LEU A 44 0.22 -19.62 -8.03
C LEU A 44 0.96 -20.81 -8.65
N MET A 45 2.19 -20.56 -9.11
CA MET A 45 3.05 -21.54 -9.75
C MET A 45 4.07 -22.14 -8.77
N SER A 46 4.67 -21.29 -7.92
CA SER A 46 5.58 -21.74 -6.88
C SER A 46 5.61 -20.78 -5.70
N SER A 47 6.03 -21.29 -4.54
CA SER A 47 6.17 -20.53 -3.30
C SER A 47 7.45 -20.99 -2.60
N ILE A 48 8.34 -20.06 -2.31
CA ILE A 48 9.66 -20.33 -1.73
C ILE A 48 9.82 -19.48 -0.48
N PHE A 49 10.07 -20.15 0.64
CA PHE A 49 10.35 -19.47 1.91
C PHE A 49 11.86 -19.36 2.14
N ARG A 50 12.31 -18.20 2.62
CA ARG A 50 13.68 -17.97 3.05
C ARG A 50 13.76 -16.95 4.18
N ILE A 51 14.83 -17.03 4.95
CA ILE A 51 15.20 -16.02 5.95
C ILE A 51 16.47 -15.32 5.44
N ASN A 52 16.47 -13.99 5.43
CA ASN A 52 17.60 -13.17 5.01
C ASN A 52 17.90 -12.11 6.08
N GLY A 53 18.84 -12.41 6.97
CA GLY A 53 19.13 -11.56 8.14
C GLY A 53 17.86 -11.38 9.00
N PRO A 54 17.43 -10.14 9.28
CA PRO A 54 16.24 -9.87 10.10
C PRO A 54 14.92 -10.06 9.34
N GLN A 55 14.92 -10.54 8.10
CA GLN A 55 13.72 -10.64 7.27
C GLN A 55 13.30 -12.09 7.02
N ALA A 56 12.05 -12.41 7.32
CA ALA A 56 11.37 -13.60 6.82
C ALA A 56 10.68 -13.24 5.49
N ILE A 57 10.98 -14.00 4.44
CA ILE A 57 10.53 -13.71 3.07
C ILE A 57 9.84 -14.94 2.49
N MET A 58 8.58 -14.78 2.11
CA MET A 58 7.87 -15.72 1.24
C MET A 58 7.84 -15.14 -0.17
N GLU A 59 8.53 -15.79 -1.10
CA GLU A 59 8.54 -15.42 -2.52
C GLU A 59 7.58 -16.29 -3.30
N GLN A 60 6.60 -15.67 -3.96
CA GLN A 60 5.55 -16.34 -4.71
C GLN A 60 5.63 -15.94 -6.19
N HIS A 61 5.51 -16.94 -7.05
CA HIS A 61 5.54 -16.79 -8.50
C HIS A 61 4.16 -17.12 -9.05
N TYR A 62 3.58 -16.18 -9.79
CA TYR A 62 2.25 -16.27 -10.35
C TYR A 62 2.28 -16.15 -11.87
N GLN A 63 1.29 -16.74 -12.51
CA GLN A 63 1.06 -16.65 -13.95
C GLN A 63 -0.41 -16.31 -14.24
N TYR A 64 -0.61 -15.46 -15.23
CA TYR A 64 -1.92 -15.17 -15.83
C TYR A 64 -1.70 -14.87 -17.31
N GLY A 65 -2.32 -15.63 -18.22
CA GLY A 65 -2.12 -15.45 -19.66
C GLY A 65 -0.64 -15.51 -20.06
N GLU A 66 -0.18 -14.43 -20.70
CA GLU A 66 1.21 -14.22 -21.10
C GLU A 66 2.03 -13.45 -20.04
N SER A 67 1.38 -13.05 -18.94
CA SER A 67 1.96 -12.25 -17.88
C SER A 67 2.44 -13.08 -16.69
N THR A 68 3.46 -12.56 -16.01
CA THR A 68 4.00 -13.16 -14.79
C THR A 68 4.10 -12.13 -13.67
N LEU A 69 3.94 -12.60 -12.44
CA LEU A 69 4.04 -11.75 -11.26
C LEU A 69 4.87 -12.47 -10.20
N VAL A 70 5.91 -11.81 -9.72
CA VAL A 70 6.74 -12.28 -8.61
C VAL A 70 6.52 -11.34 -7.44
N GLN A 71 6.04 -11.89 -6.33
CA GLN A 71 5.84 -11.14 -5.11
C GLN A 71 6.69 -11.68 -3.97
N LYS A 72 7.36 -10.80 -3.25
CA LYS A 72 7.98 -11.09 -1.96
C LYS A 72 7.10 -10.51 -0.86
N ILE A 73 6.57 -11.40 -0.04
CA ILE A 73 5.88 -11.06 1.21
C ILE A 73 6.94 -11.07 2.31
N ILE A 74 7.18 -9.91 2.90
CA ILE A 74 8.31 -9.66 3.79
C ILE A 74 7.77 -9.25 5.15
N LEU A 75 8.23 -9.98 6.17
CA LEU A 75 8.10 -9.62 7.57
C LEU A 75 9.51 -9.37 8.11
N SER A 76 9.78 -8.14 8.55
CA SER A 76 11.08 -7.78 9.14
C SER A 76 10.99 -7.78 10.66
N GLU A 77 12.09 -8.14 11.32
CA GLU A 77 12.26 -7.98 12.77
C GLU A 77 11.96 -6.52 13.17
N ASP A 78 11.25 -6.36 14.30
CA ASP A 78 10.76 -5.08 14.82
C ASP A 78 9.82 -4.27 13.89
N SER A 79 9.36 -4.86 12.78
CA SER A 79 8.33 -4.26 11.93
C SER A 79 6.93 -4.68 12.39
N ASP A 80 6.02 -3.71 12.40
CA ASP A 80 4.60 -3.87 12.71
C ASP A 80 3.72 -4.00 11.47
N ARG A 81 4.33 -4.13 10.28
CA ARG A 81 3.65 -4.24 9.00
C ARG A 81 4.21 -5.39 8.17
N ILE A 82 3.37 -5.91 7.27
CA ILE A 82 3.78 -6.87 6.25
C ILE A 82 3.95 -6.12 4.94
N GLU A 83 5.12 -6.23 4.31
CA GLU A 83 5.42 -5.57 3.04
C GLU A 83 5.31 -6.56 1.88
N PHE A 84 4.77 -6.08 0.76
CA PHE A 84 4.52 -6.84 -0.45
C PHE A 84 5.27 -6.19 -1.61
N GLN A 85 6.51 -6.62 -1.82
CA GLN A 85 7.32 -6.14 -2.94
C GLN A 85 6.98 -6.96 -4.18
N THR A 86 6.44 -6.29 -5.20
CA THR A 86 5.87 -6.97 -6.37
C THR A 86 6.56 -6.51 -7.63
N VAL A 87 6.90 -7.48 -8.48
CA VAL A 87 7.38 -7.27 -9.84
C VAL A 87 6.40 -7.97 -10.78
N ALA A 88 5.74 -7.20 -11.63
CA ALA A 88 4.77 -7.73 -12.60
C ALA A 88 5.33 -7.49 -14.01
N ASP A 89 5.60 -8.56 -14.75
CA ASP A 89 5.83 -8.50 -16.20
C ASP A 89 4.47 -8.67 -16.86
N TRP A 90 3.86 -7.53 -17.21
CA TRP A 90 2.48 -7.44 -17.65
C TRP A 90 2.41 -7.32 -19.17
N ASN A 91 1.75 -8.27 -19.83
CA ASN A 91 1.59 -8.31 -21.28
C ASN A 91 0.12 -8.46 -21.72
N GLU A 92 -0.83 -8.39 -20.79
CA GLU A 92 -2.26 -8.43 -21.14
C GLU A 92 -2.77 -7.09 -21.69
N SER A 93 -3.89 -7.15 -22.40
CA SER A 93 -4.63 -5.99 -22.91
C SER A 93 -6.06 -5.97 -22.38
N ASP A 94 -6.57 -4.76 -22.15
CA ASP A 94 -7.93 -4.49 -21.66
C ASP A 94 -8.20 -5.23 -20.35
N LYS A 95 -7.21 -5.20 -19.45
CA LYS A 95 -7.27 -5.81 -18.12
C LYS A 95 -6.93 -4.83 -17.02
N MET A 96 -7.59 -5.01 -15.88
CA MET A 96 -7.30 -4.34 -14.61
C MET A 96 -6.91 -5.37 -13.56
N LEU A 97 -5.70 -5.23 -13.01
CA LEU A 97 -5.21 -6.04 -11.90
C LEU A 97 -5.43 -5.32 -10.57
N ARG A 98 -6.09 -5.98 -9.63
CA ARG A 98 -6.32 -5.46 -8.27
C ARG A 98 -5.93 -6.48 -7.21
N VAL A 99 -5.67 -5.99 -6.01
CA VAL A 99 -5.43 -6.82 -4.82
C VAL A 99 -6.39 -6.43 -3.69
N SER A 100 -7.00 -7.43 -3.06
CA SER A 100 -7.98 -7.21 -2.01
C SER A 100 -7.58 -7.83 -0.66
N PHE A 101 -7.97 -7.14 0.41
CA PHE A 101 -7.72 -7.45 1.82
C PHE A 101 -9.04 -7.36 2.60
N PRO A 102 -9.74 -8.47 2.82
CA PRO A 102 -10.88 -8.53 3.73
C PRO A 102 -10.37 -8.43 5.17
N VAL A 103 -10.54 -7.28 5.80
CA VAL A 103 -10.07 -7.01 7.17
C VAL A 103 -11.19 -7.18 8.19
N ASN A 104 -10.84 -7.49 9.44
CA ASN A 104 -11.80 -7.68 10.53
C ASN A 104 -12.13 -6.36 11.24
N ILE A 105 -12.55 -5.37 10.46
CA ILE A 105 -12.92 -4.03 10.94
C ILE A 105 -14.34 -3.72 10.47
N ALA A 106 -15.19 -3.29 11.41
CA ALA A 106 -16.53 -2.80 11.09
C ALA A 106 -16.56 -1.28 11.27
N SER A 107 -16.55 -0.57 10.15
CA SER A 107 -16.74 0.88 10.07
C SER A 107 -17.49 1.24 8.79
N GLU A 108 -18.32 2.27 8.86
CA GLU A 108 -19.02 2.84 7.69
C GLU A 108 -18.15 3.84 6.93
N HIS A 109 -17.02 4.24 7.49
CA HIS A 109 -16.11 5.22 6.91
C HIS A 109 -14.67 4.73 6.99
N PHE A 110 -13.85 5.16 6.03
CA PHE A 110 -12.41 4.97 6.01
C PHE A 110 -11.71 6.32 5.83
N THR A 111 -10.49 6.41 6.33
CA THR A 111 -9.65 7.61 6.16
C THR A 111 -8.76 7.43 4.93
N SER A 112 -8.76 8.41 4.04
CA SER A 112 -7.86 8.48 2.89
C SER A 112 -6.86 9.62 3.10
N ASP A 113 -5.59 9.38 2.77
CA ASP A 113 -4.63 10.46 2.69
C ASP A 113 -4.98 11.41 1.53
N ILE A 114 -4.63 12.68 1.71
CA ILE A 114 -4.61 13.71 0.67
C ILE A 114 -3.40 14.61 0.86
N GLN A 115 -3.24 15.60 -0.03
CA GLN A 115 -2.20 16.62 0.13
C GLN A 115 -2.39 17.33 1.48
N PHE A 116 -1.34 17.30 2.30
CA PHE A 116 -1.28 18.01 3.59
C PHE A 116 -2.38 17.65 4.60
N GLY A 117 -3.00 16.48 4.46
CA GLY A 117 -4.07 16.10 5.37
C GLY A 117 -4.65 14.72 5.06
N ARG A 118 -5.88 14.55 5.52
CA ARG A 118 -6.66 13.33 5.32
C ARG A 118 -8.13 13.70 5.23
N ILE A 119 -8.91 12.84 4.60
CA ILE A 119 -10.35 12.98 4.49
C ILE A 119 -11.02 11.66 4.83
N GLU A 120 -12.19 11.74 5.45
CA GLU A 120 -13.04 10.57 5.65
C GLU A 120 -13.91 10.36 4.42
N GLN A 121 -13.99 9.10 3.99
CA GLN A 121 -14.78 8.65 2.86
C GLN A 121 -15.69 7.51 3.32
N PRO A 122 -16.89 7.38 2.73
CA PRO A 122 -17.80 6.28 3.04
C PRO A 122 -17.24 4.96 2.52
N ALA A 123 -17.25 3.92 3.35
CA ALA A 123 -16.98 2.53 2.97
C ALA A 123 -18.26 1.81 2.46
N THR A 124 -19.42 2.45 2.60
CA THR A 124 -20.74 1.95 2.15
C THR A 124 -21.05 2.38 0.71
N ARG A 125 -22.15 1.86 0.16
CA ARG A 125 -22.70 2.21 -1.17
C ARG A 125 -24.20 2.48 -1.11
N ASN A 126 -24.62 3.21 -0.08
CA ASN A 126 -26.04 3.42 0.25
C ASN A 126 -26.67 4.55 -0.59
N SER A 127 -25.88 5.50 -1.08
CA SER A 127 -26.32 6.59 -1.93
C SER A 127 -25.69 6.54 -3.33
N MET A 128 -26.27 7.21 -4.32
CA MET A 128 -25.68 7.31 -5.66
C MET A 128 -24.30 7.99 -5.65
N ILE A 129 -24.07 8.91 -4.70
CA ILE A 129 -22.78 9.60 -4.57
C ILE A 129 -21.73 8.63 -4.02
N GLU A 130 -22.09 7.81 -3.02
CA GLU A 130 -21.22 6.73 -2.53
C GLU A 130 -20.95 5.70 -3.62
N PHE A 131 -21.96 5.35 -4.40
CA PHE A 131 -21.84 4.47 -5.54
C PHE A 131 -20.82 4.98 -6.56
N ALA A 132 -20.90 6.28 -6.90
CA ALA A 132 -19.96 6.93 -7.81
C ALA A 132 -18.52 7.00 -7.25
N LYS A 133 -18.34 7.07 -5.92
CA LYS A 133 -17.03 7.02 -5.25
C LYS A 133 -16.50 5.60 -5.13
N ASP A 134 -16.50 4.89 -6.25
CA ASP A 134 -16.13 3.49 -6.25
C ASP A 134 -14.63 3.27 -6.03
N GLU A 135 -13.84 4.14 -6.64
CA GLU A 135 -12.40 4.26 -6.48
C GLU A 135 -12.09 5.69 -6.04
N VAL A 136 -11.19 5.83 -5.07
CA VAL A 136 -10.72 7.11 -4.56
C VAL A 136 -9.21 7.21 -4.71
N ALA A 137 -8.73 8.42 -4.96
CA ALA A 137 -7.31 8.71 -4.96
C ALA A 137 -6.81 8.87 -3.51
N ALA A 138 -5.74 8.15 -3.17
CA ALA A 138 -4.94 8.35 -1.97
C ALA A 138 -3.46 8.25 -2.34
N HIS A 139 -2.58 9.05 -1.73
CA HIS A 139 -1.16 9.02 -2.10
C HIS A 139 -0.44 7.84 -1.48
N HIS A 140 -0.37 7.76 -0.16
CA HIS A 140 0.46 6.78 0.54
C HIS A 140 -0.35 5.77 1.34
N TYR A 141 -1.58 6.12 1.77
CA TYR A 141 -2.39 5.22 2.58
C TYR A 141 -3.89 5.44 2.50
N ILE A 142 -4.63 4.36 2.77
CA ILE A 142 -5.98 4.37 3.30
C ILE A 142 -6.00 3.62 4.64
N ASP A 143 -6.90 4.00 5.54
CA ASP A 143 -7.07 3.39 6.86
C ASP A 143 -8.54 3.08 7.13
N LEU A 144 -8.83 1.82 7.49
CA LEU A 144 -10.12 1.41 7.99
C LEU A 144 -9.96 1.08 9.48
N SER A 145 -10.52 1.91 10.34
CA SER A 145 -10.32 1.81 11.78
C SER A 145 -11.58 2.00 12.61
N GLN A 146 -11.57 1.38 13.78
CA GLN A 146 -12.45 1.63 14.91
C GLN A 146 -11.65 2.40 15.98
N PRO A 147 -12.30 2.99 17.02
CA PRO A 147 -11.59 3.75 18.04
C PRO A 147 -10.48 2.99 18.77
N ASP A 148 -10.50 1.66 18.74
CA ASP A 148 -9.59 0.82 19.52
C ASP A 148 -8.61 -0.01 18.65
N TYR A 149 -8.84 -0.13 17.35
CA TYR A 149 -8.02 -0.94 16.43
C TYR A 149 -8.34 -0.60 14.96
N GLY A 150 -7.34 -0.66 14.10
CA GLY A 150 -7.48 -0.40 12.67
C GLY A 150 -6.50 -1.19 11.81
N VAL A 151 -6.75 -1.16 10.51
CA VAL A 151 -5.83 -1.70 9.51
C VAL A 151 -5.67 -0.66 8.42
N ALA A 152 -4.41 -0.28 8.17
CA ALA A 152 -4.03 0.60 7.10
C ALA A 152 -3.43 -0.19 5.93
N LEU A 153 -3.76 0.23 4.71
CA LEU A 153 -3.15 -0.22 3.47
C LEU A 153 -2.27 0.90 2.95
N LEU A 154 -0.95 0.65 2.93
CA LEU A 154 0.08 1.59 2.51
C LEU A 154 0.54 1.26 1.10
N ASN A 155 1.00 2.24 0.33
CA ASN A 155 1.57 2.04 -1.00
C ASN A 155 2.72 3.02 -1.32
N ASP A 156 3.49 2.72 -2.37
CA ASP A 156 4.57 3.58 -2.88
C ASP A 156 4.28 4.32 -4.18
N SER A 157 3.31 3.84 -4.97
CA SER A 157 3.15 4.27 -6.38
C SER A 157 1.74 4.06 -6.94
N LYS A 158 0.77 3.65 -6.12
CA LYS A 158 -0.55 3.21 -6.54
C LYS A 158 -1.61 4.10 -5.92
N TYR A 159 -2.32 4.85 -6.74
CA TYR A 159 -3.22 5.90 -6.25
C TYR A 159 -4.69 5.46 -6.18
N GLY A 160 -5.10 4.46 -6.96
CA GLY A 160 -6.48 3.98 -7.01
C GLY A 160 -6.80 3.02 -5.86
N HIS A 161 -7.55 3.48 -4.88
CA HIS A 161 -7.96 2.68 -3.71
C HIS A 161 -9.48 2.51 -3.67
N SER A 162 -9.95 1.40 -3.12
CA SER A 162 -11.38 1.17 -2.89
C SER A 162 -11.58 0.52 -1.53
N VAL A 163 -12.63 0.92 -0.82
CA VAL A 163 -13.10 0.23 0.38
C VAL A 163 -14.58 -0.06 0.20
N ARG A 164 -14.96 -1.34 0.33
CA ARG A 164 -16.35 -1.80 0.29
C ARG A 164 -16.64 -2.59 1.56
N GLY A 165 -17.28 -1.95 2.52
CA GLY A 165 -17.48 -2.48 3.87
C GLY A 165 -16.13 -2.77 4.54
N HIS A 166 -15.82 -4.05 4.71
CA HIS A 166 -14.60 -4.50 5.38
C HIS A 166 -13.49 -4.95 4.39
N VAL A 167 -13.71 -4.81 3.08
CA VAL A 167 -12.73 -5.18 2.06
C VAL A 167 -11.99 -3.94 1.60
N MET A 168 -10.70 -3.87 1.94
CA MET A 168 -9.77 -2.87 1.41
C MET A 168 -9.16 -3.37 0.12
N ASP A 169 -9.03 -2.53 -0.89
CA ASP A 169 -8.62 -2.93 -2.22
C ASP A 169 -7.73 -1.86 -2.87
N LEU A 170 -6.72 -2.31 -3.61
CA LEU A 170 -5.76 -1.48 -4.31
C LEU A 170 -5.73 -1.84 -5.80
N ASN A 171 -5.89 -0.82 -6.64
CA ASN A 171 -5.67 -0.92 -8.07
C ASN A 171 -4.15 -0.98 -8.34
N LEU A 172 -3.69 -2.11 -8.88
CA LEU A 172 -2.27 -2.31 -9.14
C LEU A 172 -1.88 -1.84 -10.55
N LEU A 173 -2.63 -2.27 -11.56
CA LEU A 173 -2.31 -2.00 -12.96
C LEU A 173 -3.60 -1.95 -13.78
N ARG A 174 -3.62 -1.08 -14.78
CA ARG A 174 -4.58 -1.09 -15.88
C ARG A 174 -3.80 -1.17 -17.18
N SER A 175 -4.38 -1.80 -18.20
CA SER A 175 -3.76 -1.95 -19.54
C SER A 175 -4.76 -1.64 -20.66
N PRO A 176 -5.40 -0.44 -20.65
CA PRO A 176 -6.40 -0.09 -21.66
C PRO A 176 -5.73 0.05 -23.03
N ALA A 177 -6.36 -0.45 -24.09
CA ALA A 177 -5.78 -0.40 -25.43
C ALA A 177 -5.95 0.95 -26.18
N SER A 178 -6.63 1.94 -25.58
CA SER A 178 -6.94 3.23 -26.22
C SER A 178 -6.54 4.41 -25.34
N PRO A 179 -5.80 5.41 -25.87
CA PRO A 179 -5.38 5.57 -27.26
C PRO A 179 -4.10 4.81 -27.63
N ASP A 180 -3.42 4.21 -26.66
CA ASP A 180 -2.16 3.47 -26.85
C ASP A 180 -2.39 1.94 -26.68
N PRO A 181 -2.26 1.13 -27.76
CA PRO A 181 -2.48 -0.31 -27.71
C PRO A 181 -1.52 -1.10 -26.80
N VAL A 182 -0.42 -0.48 -26.38
CA VAL A 182 0.59 -1.12 -25.52
C VAL A 182 0.76 -0.41 -24.19
N ALA A 183 -0.22 0.42 -23.79
CA ALA A 183 -0.20 1.11 -22.51
C ALA A 183 0.02 0.12 -21.35
N ASP A 184 1.02 0.42 -20.53
CA ASP A 184 1.39 -0.35 -19.33
C ASP A 184 1.67 -1.85 -19.58
N ARG A 185 1.91 -2.27 -20.83
CA ARG A 185 2.49 -3.57 -21.15
C ARG A 185 4.00 -3.52 -20.95
N ALA A 186 4.42 -3.69 -19.71
CA ALA A 186 5.79 -3.54 -19.29
C ALA A 186 6.08 -4.29 -17.98
N VAL A 187 7.34 -4.24 -17.56
CA VAL A 187 7.76 -4.68 -16.24
C VAL A 187 7.53 -3.55 -15.24
N HIS A 188 6.59 -3.78 -14.32
CA HIS A 188 6.25 -2.86 -13.23
C HIS A 188 6.87 -3.32 -11.91
N ARG A 189 7.25 -2.34 -11.08
CA ARG A 189 7.74 -2.58 -9.72
C ARG A 189 6.96 -1.68 -8.78
N PHE A 190 6.39 -2.28 -7.76
CA PHE A 190 5.62 -1.55 -6.76
C PHE A 190 5.60 -2.28 -5.43
N THR A 191 5.42 -1.51 -4.38
CA THR A 191 5.36 -1.99 -3.00
C THR A 191 4.11 -1.47 -2.34
N TYR A 192 3.41 -2.38 -1.67
CA TYR A 192 2.35 -2.01 -0.74
C TYR A 192 2.56 -2.76 0.57
N ALA A 193 1.91 -2.30 1.64
CA ALA A 193 2.05 -2.91 2.95
C ALA A 193 0.73 -2.90 3.72
N LEU A 194 0.50 -3.93 4.50
CA LEU A 194 -0.63 -4.02 5.42
C LEU A 194 -0.12 -3.73 6.84
N TYR A 195 -0.69 -2.70 7.47
CA TYR A 195 -0.29 -2.21 8.79
C TYR A 195 -1.47 -2.29 9.77
N PRO A 196 -1.61 -3.38 10.52
CA PRO A 196 -2.53 -3.44 11.65
C PRO A 196 -2.03 -2.58 12.81
N HIS A 197 -2.92 -1.80 13.44
CA HIS A 197 -2.54 -0.89 14.51
C HIS A 197 -3.58 -0.74 15.62
N ALA A 198 -3.14 -0.23 16.77
CA ALA A 198 -4.02 0.12 17.88
C ALA A 198 -4.57 1.55 17.72
N GLY A 199 -5.85 1.74 18.06
CA GLY A 199 -6.55 3.02 17.87
C GLY A 199 -6.87 3.33 16.41
N ASP A 200 -7.30 4.57 16.16
CA ASP A 200 -7.54 5.10 14.83
C ASP A 200 -6.24 5.60 14.16
N SER A 201 -6.34 6.08 12.91
CA SER A 201 -5.18 6.49 12.12
C SER A 201 -4.31 7.58 12.75
N VAL A 202 -4.86 8.44 13.63
CA VAL A 202 -4.08 9.51 14.30
C VAL A 202 -3.09 8.95 15.33
N PRO A 203 -3.54 8.33 16.44
CA PRO A 203 -2.65 7.81 17.48
C PRO A 203 -1.73 6.72 16.94
N ALA A 204 -2.16 5.98 15.91
CA ALA A 204 -1.35 4.98 15.23
C ALA A 204 -0.28 5.56 14.30
N ALA A 205 -0.28 6.88 14.10
CA ALA A 205 0.63 7.61 13.21
C ALA A 205 0.72 6.98 11.80
N VAL A 206 -0.42 6.57 11.23
CA VAL A 206 -0.47 5.90 9.91
C VAL A 206 0.18 6.76 8.83
N TYR A 207 -0.02 8.08 8.88
CA TYR A 207 0.63 9.02 7.97
C TYR A 207 2.16 8.85 7.97
N ARG A 208 2.76 8.66 9.14
CA ARG A 208 4.22 8.50 9.30
C ARG A 208 4.68 7.20 8.67
N LYS A 209 3.93 6.11 8.86
CA LYS A 209 4.23 4.80 8.25
C LYS A 209 4.16 4.86 6.72
N GLY A 210 3.21 5.61 6.16
CA GLY A 210 3.13 5.90 4.73
C GLY A 210 4.38 6.60 4.21
N TYR A 211 4.85 7.66 4.89
CA TYR A 211 6.11 8.34 4.53
C TYR A 211 7.34 7.43 4.71
N GLU A 212 7.42 6.66 5.80
CA GLU A 212 8.54 5.74 6.06
C GLU A 212 8.65 4.64 5.01
N LEU A 213 7.53 4.21 4.40
CA LEU A 213 7.56 3.29 3.25
C LEU A 213 8.17 3.95 2.00
N ASN A 214 7.94 5.25 1.82
CA ASN A 214 8.31 6.01 0.64
C ASN A 214 9.68 6.70 0.73
N ILE A 215 10.35 6.64 1.89
CA ILE A 215 11.65 7.27 2.13
C ILE A 215 12.69 6.20 2.40
N SER A 216 13.50 5.88 1.38
CA SER A 216 14.59 4.90 1.50
C SER A 216 15.71 5.40 2.42
N LEU A 217 16.29 4.47 3.18
CA LEU A 217 17.48 4.74 3.97
C LEU A 217 18.66 5.05 3.05
N THR A 218 19.34 6.17 3.29
CA THR A 218 20.56 6.54 2.58
C THR A 218 21.78 6.15 3.40
N LEU A 219 22.62 5.28 2.84
CA LEU A 219 23.93 5.00 3.41
C LEU A 219 24.92 6.07 2.93
N ALA A 220 25.66 6.67 3.86
CA ALA A 220 26.73 7.61 3.54
C ALA A 220 28.03 7.19 4.22
N GLN A 221 29.15 7.30 3.50
CA GLN A 221 30.47 7.05 4.06
C GLN A 221 30.92 8.27 4.88
N GLY A 222 31.36 8.04 6.11
CA GLY A 222 31.96 9.09 6.93
C GLY A 222 33.29 9.57 6.33
N GLY A 223 33.51 10.89 6.29
CA GLY A 223 34.78 11.46 5.85
C GLY A 223 35.92 11.17 6.85
N SER A 224 37.12 10.94 6.34
CA SER A 224 38.38 10.82 7.12
C SER A 224 38.82 12.18 7.65
N GLY A 225 38.07 12.73 8.60
CA GLY A 225 38.52 13.86 9.43
C GLY A 225 39.36 13.36 10.60
N ALA A 226 40.30 14.19 11.07
CA ALA A 226 41.18 13.93 12.22
C ALA A 226 40.45 13.18 13.35
N GLU A 227 41.14 12.23 14.00
CA GLU A 227 40.65 11.30 15.05
C GLU A 227 39.74 11.96 16.09
N ILE A 228 38.49 12.22 15.74
CA ILE A 228 37.42 12.43 16.68
C ILE A 228 36.93 11.02 16.94
N ARG A 229 37.16 10.49 18.14
CA ARG A 229 36.48 9.28 18.62
C ARG A 229 34.98 9.50 18.43
N ARG A 230 34.43 8.95 17.35
CA ARG A 230 32.99 8.89 17.15
C ARG A 230 32.54 7.56 17.71
N GLU A 231 31.57 7.59 18.62
CA GLU A 231 30.84 6.38 19.00
C GLU A 231 30.34 5.68 17.72
N PRO A 232 30.39 4.33 17.64
CA PRO A 232 30.09 3.59 16.42
C PRO A 232 28.69 3.86 15.85
N ILE A 233 27.77 4.33 16.70
CA ILE A 233 26.46 4.86 16.31
C ILE A 233 26.28 6.21 17.01
N GLN A 234 26.17 7.29 16.25
CA GLN A 234 25.87 8.60 16.78
C GLN A 234 24.60 9.13 16.12
N LEU A 235 23.55 9.33 16.91
CA LEU A 235 22.29 9.87 16.44
C LEU A 235 22.43 11.39 16.27
N TYR A 236 22.48 11.87 15.03
CA TYR A 236 22.54 13.30 14.73
C TYR A 236 21.12 13.84 14.47
N SER A 237 20.52 14.42 15.49
CA SER A 237 19.26 15.17 15.35
C SER A 237 19.54 16.60 14.92
N VAL A 238 19.46 16.88 13.61
CA VAL A 238 19.72 18.23 13.06
C VAL A 238 18.54 19.18 13.28
N LEU A 239 17.33 18.65 13.54
CA LEU A 239 16.14 19.43 13.84
C LEU A 239 15.23 18.60 14.76
N ILE A 240 14.79 19.18 15.87
CA ILE A 240 13.70 18.64 16.70
C ILE A 240 12.53 19.59 16.51
N ILE A 241 11.47 19.10 15.84
CA ILE A 241 10.18 19.79 15.89
C ILE A 241 9.55 19.40 17.22
N SER A 242 8.99 20.37 17.93
CA SER A 242 8.17 20.19 19.14
C SER A 242 7.37 18.89 19.04
N GLN A 243 7.38 18.06 20.09
CA GLN A 243 6.75 16.73 20.14
C GLN A 243 5.21 16.77 20.09
N GLN A 244 4.66 17.41 19.06
CA GLN A 244 3.27 17.27 18.68
C GLN A 244 3.20 16.21 17.57
N PRO A 245 2.71 15.00 17.86
CA PRO A 245 2.66 13.90 16.88
C PRO A 245 1.74 14.15 15.69
N LEU A 246 1.16 15.36 15.56
CA LEU A 246 0.21 15.75 14.53
C LEU A 246 0.82 16.62 13.42
N LEU A 247 2.08 17.06 13.56
CA LEU A 247 2.70 18.01 12.62
C LEU A 247 3.88 17.35 11.88
N PRO A 248 3.67 16.85 10.64
CA PRO A 248 4.76 16.32 9.82
C PRO A 248 5.66 17.43 9.24
N LEU A 249 6.97 17.19 9.22
CA LEU A 249 7.91 18.01 8.44
C LEU A 249 7.87 17.58 6.98
N MET A 250 7.22 18.37 6.13
CA MET A 250 7.09 18.01 4.71
C MET A 250 8.20 18.58 3.83
N THR A 251 8.77 19.73 4.16
CA THR A 251 9.80 20.36 3.32
C THR A 251 10.78 21.15 4.16
N LYS A 252 12.07 20.99 3.83
CA LYS A 252 13.17 21.82 4.32
C LYS A 252 13.95 22.33 3.11
N ARG A 253 13.88 23.63 2.84
CA ARG A 253 14.62 24.27 1.74
C ARG A 253 15.41 25.45 2.29
N ARG A 254 16.64 25.61 1.80
CA ARG A 254 17.46 26.81 2.04
C ARG A 254 17.23 27.73 0.85
N PHE A 255 16.72 28.93 1.10
CA PHE A 255 16.65 29.97 0.07
C PHE A 255 17.97 30.72 0.06
N SER A 256 18.67 30.71 -1.07
CA SER A 256 19.74 31.66 -1.37
C SER A 256 19.10 32.88 -2.02
N LEU A 257 19.22 34.04 -1.36
CA LEU A 257 18.92 35.35 -1.95
C LEU A 257 20.04 35.77 -2.90
#